data_AF-A0A1G1FN75-F1
#
_entry.id   AF-A0A1G1FN75-F1
#
_cell.length_a   1.000
_cell.length_b   1.000
_cell.length_c   1.000
_cell.angle_alpha   90.00
_cell.angle_beta   90.00
_cell.angle_gamma   90.00
#
_symmetry.space_group_name_H-M   'P 1'
#
loop_
_entity.id
_entity.type
_entity.pdbx_description
1 polymer ?
#
loop_
_entity_poly.entity_id
_entity_poly.type
_entity_poly.pdbx_seq_one_letter_code
_entity_poly.pdbx_strand_id
1 'polypeptide(L)'
;MMRQASSCSVALFFFALFLCAPGCAGVTAPAAPKAEAFRLPASKQDCTTCHGSHQKSGGALLLKRPIAELCIECHPERMAPTEHKVGIIPSMKVGALPLADNHLTCITCHDPHSNRFERMLRLPAKDLCQSCHLK
;
A
#
# COMPACT_ATOMS: atom_id res chain seq x y z
N MET A 1 41.45 -34.84 -26.41
CA MET A 1 40.12 -35.08 -27.00
C MET A 1 39.50 -33.70 -27.21
N MET A 2 39.57 -32.99 -28.35
CA MET A 2 39.29 -33.39 -29.75
C MET A 2 37.90 -34.05 -29.84
N ARG A 3 36.89 -33.62 -30.60
CA ARG A 3 36.71 -32.72 -31.78
C ARG A 3 35.32 -32.02 -31.67
N GLN A 4 34.85 -31.01 -32.41
CA GLN A 4 35.35 -30.11 -33.49
C GLN A 4 34.43 -28.83 -33.56
N ALA A 5 34.58 -27.97 -34.58
CA ALA A 5 33.68 -26.84 -34.91
C ALA A 5 33.11 -26.95 -36.35
N SER A 6 31.98 -26.28 -36.61
CA SER A 6 31.41 -25.95 -37.95
C SER A 6 30.59 -24.66 -37.81
N SER A 7 30.95 -23.51 -38.39
CA SER A 7 31.07 -23.13 -39.82
C SER A 7 29.87 -22.29 -40.26
N CYS A 8 30.00 -20.96 -40.15
CA CYS A 8 29.07 -20.02 -40.76
C CYS A 8 29.27 -19.98 -42.28
N SER A 9 28.19 -20.16 -43.05
CA SER A 9 28.17 -19.84 -44.48
C SER A 9 27.34 -18.59 -44.72
N VAL A 10 27.96 -17.56 -45.27
CA VAL A 10 27.31 -16.32 -45.69
C VAL A 10 26.70 -16.54 -47.06
N ALA A 11 25.36 -16.52 -47.16
CA ALA A 11 24.65 -16.53 -48.43
C ALA A 11 24.09 -15.14 -48.73
N LEU A 12 24.80 -14.39 -49.58
CA LEU A 12 24.27 -13.17 -50.19
C LEU A 12 23.28 -13.57 -51.29
N PHE A 13 22.00 -13.24 -51.14
CA PHE A 13 21.05 -13.24 -52.25
C PHE A 13 20.17 -11.98 -52.25
N PHE A 14 19.90 -11.51 -53.46
CA PHE A 14 19.23 -10.24 -53.77
C PHE A 14 17.69 -10.33 -53.65
N PHE A 15 17.08 -9.16 -53.40
CA PHE A 15 15.76 -8.71 -53.88
C PHE A 15 14.44 -9.22 -53.24
N ALA A 16 13.43 -8.35 -53.37
CA ALA A 16 12.00 -8.48 -52.99
C ALA A 16 11.72 -8.60 -51.46
N LEU A 17 11.19 -7.59 -50.75
CA LEU A 17 9.91 -6.86 -50.88
C LEU A 17 8.67 -7.76 -50.60
N PHE A 18 7.83 -7.37 -49.61
CA PHE A 18 6.56 -8.00 -49.18
C PHE A 18 6.66 -9.49 -48.73
N LEU A 19 6.61 -9.83 -47.44
CA LEU A 19 5.39 -9.74 -46.61
C LEU A 19 5.70 -9.81 -45.10
N CYS A 20 4.94 -9.07 -44.29
CA CYS A 20 4.99 -9.15 -42.84
C CYS A 20 4.42 -10.49 -42.36
N ALA A 21 5.15 -11.25 -41.54
CA ALA A 21 4.64 -12.46 -40.89
C ALA A 21 3.92 -12.11 -39.57
N PRO A 22 2.59 -12.26 -39.47
CA PRO A 22 1.86 -11.95 -38.24
C PRO A 22 1.95 -13.14 -37.28
N GLY A 23 2.97 -13.16 -36.42
CA GLY A 23 3.32 -14.35 -35.63
C GLY A 23 3.62 -14.14 -34.14
N CYS A 24 3.60 -12.90 -33.63
CA CYS A 24 3.77 -12.65 -32.20
C CYS A 24 2.45 -12.83 -31.44
N ALA A 25 2.05 -14.09 -31.24
CA ALA A 25 0.98 -14.46 -30.32
C ALA A 25 1.44 -14.21 -28.87
N GLY A 26 1.36 -12.94 -28.44
CA GLY A 26 1.66 -12.54 -27.07
C GLY A 26 0.70 -13.22 -26.11
N VAL A 27 1.20 -14.14 -25.28
CA VAL A 27 0.46 -14.70 -24.15
C VAL A 27 0.24 -13.57 -23.15
N THR A 28 -0.89 -12.88 -23.27
CA THR A 28 -1.34 -11.93 -22.25
C THR A 28 -1.65 -12.73 -21.00
N ALA A 29 -0.77 -12.64 -20.00
CA ALA A 29 -1.09 -13.11 -18.66
C ALA A 29 -2.42 -12.48 -18.23
N PRO A 30 -3.38 -13.25 -17.68
CA PRO A 30 -4.62 -12.67 -17.19
C PRO A 30 -4.27 -11.64 -16.12
N ALA A 31 -4.79 -10.42 -16.28
CA ALA A 31 -4.62 -9.38 -15.29
C ALA A 31 -5.13 -9.91 -13.94
N ALA A 32 -4.27 -9.90 -12.92
CA ALA A 32 -4.67 -10.28 -11.58
C ALA A 32 -5.92 -9.47 -11.18
N PRO A 33 -6.92 -10.08 -10.55
CA PRO A 33 -8.12 -9.36 -10.15
C PRO A 33 -7.69 -8.17 -9.29
N LYS A 34 -8.20 -6.97 -9.62
CA LYS A 34 -8.07 -5.80 -8.74
C LYS A 34 -8.76 -6.17 -7.44
N ALA A 35 -7.98 -6.49 -6.40
CA ALA A 35 -8.50 -6.82 -5.09
C ALA A 35 -9.59 -5.81 -4.70
N GLU A 36 -10.81 -6.29 -4.47
CA GLU A 36 -11.92 -5.42 -4.09
C GLU A 36 -11.52 -4.61 -2.86
N ALA A 37 -11.39 -3.30 -3.04
CA ALA A 37 -10.96 -2.38 -2.00
C ALA A 37 -11.86 -2.55 -0.77
N PHE A 38 -11.28 -2.99 0.36
CA PHE A 38 -11.98 -3.60 1.51
C PHE A 38 -13.04 -2.67 2.13
N ARG A 39 -14.24 -2.60 1.55
CA ARG A 39 -15.25 -1.60 1.97
C ARG A 39 -15.71 -1.94 3.38
N LEU A 40 -15.50 -1.01 4.31
CA LEU A 40 -16.02 -1.11 5.68
C LEU A 40 -17.53 -1.43 5.62
N PRO A 41 -18.07 -2.27 6.53
CA PRO A 41 -19.51 -2.50 6.62
C PRO A 41 -20.27 -1.17 6.71
N ALA A 42 -21.47 -1.07 6.14
CA ALA A 42 -22.23 0.19 6.12
C ALA A 42 -22.45 0.79 7.52
N SER A 43 -22.59 -0.06 8.55
CA SER A 43 -22.66 0.33 9.97
C SER A 43 -21.40 0.97 10.54
N LYS A 44 -20.27 0.95 9.81
CA LYS A 44 -19.00 1.60 10.14
C LYS A 44 -18.67 2.78 9.20
N GLN A 45 -19.62 3.20 8.35
CA GLN A 45 -19.47 4.33 7.42
C GLN A 45 -20.10 5.64 7.94
N ASP A 46 -20.62 5.66 9.17
CA ASP A 46 -21.12 6.90 9.79
C ASP A 46 -19.94 7.81 10.20
N CYS A 47 -19.72 8.86 9.40
CA CYS A 47 -18.70 9.89 9.62
C CYS A 47 -18.79 10.51 11.02
N THR A 48 -20.01 10.63 11.57
CA THR A 48 -20.25 11.26 12.88
C THR A 48 -19.81 10.38 14.06
N THR A 49 -19.45 9.11 13.83
CA THR A 49 -18.83 8.27 14.87
C THR A 49 -17.52 8.92 15.35
N CYS A 50 -16.64 9.31 14.42
CA CYS A 50 -15.33 9.88 14.73
C CYS A 50 -15.32 11.41 14.69
N HIS A 51 -16.11 12.03 13.80
CA HIS A 51 -16.09 13.47 13.57
C HIS A 51 -17.20 14.22 14.32
N GLY A 52 -16.88 15.44 14.75
CA GLY A 52 -17.85 16.40 15.26
C GLY A 52 -18.54 17.18 14.14
N SER A 53 -19.58 17.94 14.48
CA SER A 53 -20.33 18.80 13.56
C SER A 53 -19.58 20.04 13.09
N HIS A 54 -18.49 20.41 13.77
CA HIS A 54 -17.69 21.60 13.47
C HIS A 54 -16.47 21.25 12.60
N GLN A 55 -16.12 22.14 11.68
CA GLN A 55 -14.95 22.02 10.80
C GLN A 55 -13.83 22.98 11.24
N LYS A 56 -12.58 22.60 10.98
CA LYS A 56 -11.44 23.51 11.02
C LYS A 56 -11.47 24.43 9.79
N SER A 57 -10.90 25.63 9.91
CA SER A 57 -10.59 26.48 8.75
C SER A 57 -9.86 25.66 7.68
N GLY A 58 -10.42 25.60 6.47
CA GLY A 58 -9.99 24.69 5.40
C GLY A 58 -10.89 23.47 5.15
N GLY A 59 -12.02 23.33 5.87
CA GLY A 59 -13.09 22.38 5.53
C GLY A 59 -12.91 20.95 6.06
N ALA A 60 -11.79 20.65 6.73
CA ALA A 60 -11.61 19.36 7.42
C ALA A 60 -12.52 19.29 8.66
N LEU A 61 -13.29 18.21 8.81
CA LEU A 61 -14.09 17.95 10.00
C LEU A 61 -13.19 17.71 11.22
N LEU A 62 -13.52 18.33 12.35
CA LEU A 62 -12.82 18.07 13.61
C LEU A 62 -13.13 16.66 14.11
N LEU A 63 -12.16 16.01 14.74
CA LEU A 63 -12.38 14.77 15.48
C LEU A 63 -13.06 15.09 16.82
N LYS A 64 -13.94 14.19 17.29
CA LYS A 64 -14.61 14.35 18.59
C LYS A 64 -13.66 14.29 19.79
N ARG A 65 -12.56 13.54 19.65
CA ARG A 65 -11.52 13.29 20.68
C ARG A 65 -10.16 13.10 20.02
N PRO A 66 -9.05 13.06 20.77
CA PRO A 66 -7.75 12.61 20.25
C PRO A 66 -7.83 11.24 19.57
N ILE A 67 -7.00 11.04 18.55
CA ILE A 67 -7.00 9.84 17.69
C ILE A 67 -6.92 8.53 18.50
N ALA A 68 -6.02 8.49 19.50
CA ALA A 68 -5.82 7.30 20.32
C ALA A 68 -7.07 6.92 21.13
N GLU A 69 -7.79 7.91 21.69
CA GLU A 69 -9.04 7.70 22.43
C GLU A 69 -10.14 7.12 21.53
N LEU A 70 -10.38 7.74 20.35
CA LEU A 70 -11.41 7.27 19.41
C LEU A 70 -11.20 5.82 18.98
N CYS A 71 -9.93 5.40 18.78
CA CYS A 71 -9.64 4.02 18.43
C CYS A 71 -10.01 3.05 19.55
N ILE A 72 -9.61 3.33 20.80
CA ILE A 72 -9.81 2.40 21.93
C ILE A 72 -11.23 2.36 22.48
N GLU A 73 -12.07 3.36 22.22
CA GLU A 73 -13.51 3.30 22.50
C GLU A 73 -14.20 2.09 21.83
N CYS A 74 -13.70 1.67 20.65
CA CYS A 74 -14.16 0.47 19.94
C CYS A 74 -13.16 -0.69 19.96
N HIS A 75 -11.88 -0.43 20.19
CA HIS A 75 -10.78 -1.40 20.10
C HIS A 75 -9.89 -1.39 21.36
N PRO A 76 -10.46 -1.64 22.56
CA PRO A 76 -9.73 -1.55 23.83
C PRO A 76 -8.56 -2.54 23.92
N GLU A 77 -8.60 -3.64 23.16
CA GLU A 77 -7.54 -4.65 23.13
C GLU A 77 -6.27 -4.19 22.39
N ARG A 78 -6.34 -3.13 21.58
CA ARG A 78 -5.24 -2.68 20.70
C ARG A 78 -4.16 -1.84 21.39
N MET A 79 -4.22 -1.75 22.72
CA MET A 79 -3.12 -1.25 23.55
C MET A 79 -2.40 -2.36 24.33
N ALA A 80 -2.66 -3.65 24.01
CA ALA A 80 -1.95 -4.77 24.61
C ALA A 80 -0.42 -4.71 24.33
N PRO A 81 0.45 -5.23 25.22
CA PRO A 81 1.90 -5.23 25.03
C PRO A 81 2.41 -5.94 23.76
N THR A 82 1.57 -6.76 23.14
CA THR A 82 1.84 -7.48 21.88
C THR A 82 1.58 -6.64 20.63
N GLU A 83 0.90 -5.51 20.75
CA GLU A 83 0.59 -4.60 19.64
C GLU A 83 1.73 -3.59 19.44
N HIS A 84 1.81 -3.01 18.23
CA HIS A 84 2.82 -1.98 17.97
C HIS A 84 2.51 -0.71 18.78
N LYS A 85 3.50 -0.24 19.54
CA LYS A 85 3.36 0.96 20.39
C LYS A 85 2.94 2.18 19.56
N VAL A 86 2.03 2.97 20.12
CA VAL A 86 1.58 4.29 19.64
C VAL A 86 1.60 5.28 20.81
N GLY A 87 1.41 6.58 20.54
CA GLY A 87 1.52 7.64 21.54
C GLY A 87 2.97 7.99 21.92
N ILE A 88 3.94 7.56 21.11
CA ILE A 88 5.38 7.82 21.33
C ILE A 88 5.93 8.75 20.25
N ILE A 89 6.92 9.58 20.59
CA ILE A 89 7.77 10.22 19.58
C ILE A 89 8.76 9.15 19.10
N PRO A 90 8.80 8.81 17.80
CA PRO A 90 9.70 7.79 17.28
C PRO A 90 11.15 8.29 17.33
N SER A 91 12.06 7.47 17.87
CA SER A 91 13.50 7.77 17.94
C SER A 91 14.25 7.54 16.62
N MET A 92 13.52 7.24 15.53
CA MET A 92 14.05 6.88 14.22
C MET A 92 13.25 7.54 13.10
N LYS A 93 13.82 7.60 11.89
CA LYS A 93 13.16 8.18 10.72
C LYS A 93 11.95 7.32 10.32
N VAL A 94 10.77 7.93 10.21
CA VAL A 94 9.49 7.27 9.84
C VAL A 94 9.10 7.38 8.36
N GLY A 95 10.08 7.65 7.50
CA GLY A 95 9.85 7.83 6.06
C GLY A 95 8.85 8.96 5.76
N ALA A 96 7.83 8.65 4.96
CA ALA A 96 6.74 9.54 4.57
C ALA A 96 5.42 9.25 5.32
N LEU A 97 5.46 8.48 6.41
CA LEU A 97 4.27 8.16 7.20
C LEU A 97 3.82 9.38 8.03
N PRO A 98 2.50 9.63 8.18
CA PRO A 98 2.02 10.82 8.87
C PRO A 98 2.15 10.69 10.39
N LEU A 99 2.81 11.66 11.02
CA LEU A 99 2.81 11.84 12.48
C LEU A 99 1.78 12.91 12.87
N ALA A 100 1.17 12.77 14.04
CA ALA A 100 0.35 13.81 14.65
C ALA A 100 1.16 14.45 15.79
N ASP A 101 1.47 15.74 15.71
CA ASP A 101 2.27 16.48 16.70
C ASP A 101 3.60 15.78 17.04
N ASN A 102 4.29 15.26 16.02
CA ASN A 102 5.51 14.43 16.09
C ASN A 102 5.35 13.04 16.77
N HIS A 103 4.15 12.64 17.15
CA HIS A 103 3.87 11.33 17.74
C HIS A 103 3.40 10.31 16.68
N LEU A 104 3.85 9.07 16.86
CA LEU A 104 3.34 7.90 16.17
C LEU A 104 1.93 7.59 16.70
N THR A 105 0.95 7.47 15.82
CA THR A 105 -0.46 7.22 16.19
C THR A 105 -1.04 6.06 15.39
N CYS A 106 -2.24 5.61 15.75
CA CYS A 106 -2.98 4.59 15.00
C CYS A 106 -3.05 4.93 13.50
N ILE A 107 -3.28 6.21 13.15
CA ILE A 107 -3.41 6.66 11.75
C ILE A 107 -2.07 6.85 11.03
N THR A 108 -0.94 6.70 11.72
CA THR A 108 0.38 6.66 11.06
C THR A 108 0.50 5.40 10.20
N CYS A 109 -0.04 4.29 10.68
CA CYS A 109 -0.04 2.99 10.01
C CYS A 109 -1.35 2.71 9.26
N HIS A 110 -2.48 3.12 9.84
CA HIS A 110 -3.83 2.90 9.30
C HIS A 110 -4.39 4.14 8.60
N ASP A 111 -5.29 3.94 7.64
CA ASP A 111 -6.09 4.98 7.02
C ASP A 111 -7.59 4.69 7.22
N PRO A 112 -8.27 5.33 8.19
CA PRO A 112 -9.67 5.01 8.49
C PRO A 112 -10.63 5.36 7.35
N HIS A 113 -10.19 6.10 6.33
CA HIS A 113 -10.98 6.43 5.14
C HIS A 113 -10.61 5.58 3.92
N SER A 114 -9.48 4.86 3.96
CA SER A 114 -8.95 4.11 2.82
C SER A 114 -8.58 2.68 3.18
N ASN A 115 -9.09 1.77 2.37
CA ASN A 115 -9.06 0.33 2.57
C ASN A 115 -8.17 -0.38 1.55
N ARG A 116 -7.15 0.34 1.04
CA ARG A 116 -6.26 -0.10 -0.05
C ARG A 116 -5.54 -1.41 0.26
N PHE A 117 -5.23 -1.67 1.53
CA PHE A 117 -4.62 -2.89 2.03
C PHE A 117 -5.42 -3.44 3.21
N GLU A 118 -5.22 -4.73 3.53
CA GLU A 118 -5.87 -5.38 4.67
C GLU A 118 -5.74 -4.56 5.95
N ARG A 119 -6.76 -4.63 6.83
CA ARG A 119 -6.80 -3.90 8.11
C ARG A 119 -6.64 -2.37 7.93
N MET A 120 -6.96 -1.84 6.75
CA MET A 120 -6.83 -0.41 6.40
C MET A 120 -5.40 0.12 6.49
N LEU A 121 -4.37 -0.71 6.21
CA LEU A 121 -2.99 -0.24 6.25
C LEU A 121 -2.68 0.72 5.08
N ARG A 122 -1.73 1.64 5.29
CA ARG A 122 -1.23 2.57 4.25
C ARG A 122 -0.29 1.92 3.23
N LEU A 123 0.38 0.84 3.63
CA LEU A 123 1.32 0.04 2.85
C LEU A 123 1.08 -1.46 3.15
N PRO A 124 1.56 -2.40 2.32
CA PRO A 124 1.63 -3.81 2.71
C PRO A 124 2.39 -3.97 4.03
N ALA A 125 1.93 -4.87 4.90
CA ALA A 125 2.41 -4.96 6.28
C ALA A 125 3.94 -5.09 6.41
N LYS A 126 4.58 -5.89 5.53
CA LYS A 126 6.04 -6.05 5.48
C LYS A 126 6.75 -4.72 5.20
N ASP A 127 6.30 -4.01 4.18
CA ASP A 127 6.91 -2.77 3.71
C ASP A 127 6.73 -1.64 4.74
N LEU A 128 5.59 -1.65 5.44
CA LEU A 128 5.30 -0.74 6.55
C LEU A 128 6.30 -0.93 7.71
N CYS A 129 6.57 -2.16 8.13
CA CYS A 129 7.59 -2.45 9.15
C CYS A 129 8.98 -1.97 8.69
N GLN A 130 9.32 -2.21 7.42
CA GLN A 130 10.61 -1.85 6.83
C GLN A 130 10.78 -0.34 6.57
N SER A 131 9.71 0.46 6.61
CA SER A 131 9.80 1.93 6.48
C SER A 131 10.52 2.61 7.65
N CYS A 132 10.59 1.93 8.81
CA CYS A 132 11.29 2.37 10.01
C CYS A 132 12.37 1.35 10.42
N HIS A 133 12.00 0.07 10.54
CA HIS A 133 12.89 -1.01 10.98
C HIS A 133 13.70 -1.60 9.82
N LEU A 134 14.62 -0.77 9.31
CA LEU A 134 15.68 -1.22 8.41
C LEU A 134 16.55 -2.25 9.16
N LYS A 135 16.70 -3.43 8.56
CA LYS A 135 17.64 -4.49 8.98
C LYS A 135 18.92 -4.38 8.16
#